data_AF-M7NB81-F1
#
_entry.id   AF-M7NB81-F1
#
_cell.length_a   1.000
_cell.length_b   1.000
_cell.length_c   1.000
_cell.angle_alpha   90.00
_cell.angle_beta   90.00
_cell.angle_gamma   90.00
#
_symmetry.space_group_name_H-M   'P 1'
#
loop_
_entity.id
_entity.type
_entity.pdbx_description
1 polymer ?
#
loop_
_entity_poly.entity_id
_entity_poly.type
_entity_poly.pdbx_seq_one_letter_code
_entity_poly.pdbx_strand_id
1 'polypeptide(L)'
;MITEILFETTESGPLLPNQDRVHDVRITRGGLIVHEVLSTKGGNGQGMRYIRDEYEIDPDQAAAFLDTLRTEFHIDEWPGDFGSPVLEGRTYEVTIRHGDGTIRRSRGTVDLPPGGEAIRQSVRQLAAFKKEPWIF
;
A
#
# COMPACT_ATOMS: atom_id res chain seq x y z
N MET A 1 0.74 3.51 -19.53
CA MET A 1 1.83 3.79 -18.58
C MET A 1 1.22 4.02 -17.21
N ILE A 2 1.76 3.43 -16.15
CA ILE A 2 1.31 3.66 -14.77
C ILE A 2 1.92 4.97 -14.27
N THR A 3 1.09 5.84 -13.70
CA THR A 3 1.49 7.14 -13.15
C THR A 3 1.47 7.16 -11.63
N GLU A 4 0.66 6.31 -11.00
CA GLU A 4 0.57 6.17 -9.56
C GLU A 4 0.10 4.76 -9.20
N ILE A 5 0.62 4.25 -8.08
CA ILE A 5 0.03 3.12 -7.37
C ILE A 5 -0.18 3.49 -5.91
N LEU A 6 -1.30 3.05 -5.35
CA LEU A 6 -1.65 3.20 -3.94
C LEU A 6 -1.95 1.81 -3.38
N PHE A 7 -1.26 1.47 -2.30
CA PHE A 7 -1.53 0.29 -1.48
C PHE A 7 -2.20 0.76 -0.19
N GLU A 8 -3.45 0.38 0.02
CA GLU A 8 -4.21 0.65 1.25
C GLU A 8 -4.32 -0.67 2.02
N THR A 9 -3.83 -0.73 3.25
CA THR A 9 -3.93 -1.93 4.08
C THR A 9 -4.59 -1.60 5.41
N THR A 10 -5.68 -2.31 5.71
CA THR A 10 -6.52 -2.10 6.87
C THR A 10 -6.58 -3.35 7.74
N GLU A 11 -6.40 -3.19 9.04
CA GLU A 11 -6.64 -4.21 10.07
C GLU A 11 -8.03 -4.01 10.69
N SER A 12 -8.85 -5.06 10.69
CA SER A 12 -10.20 -5.11 11.29
C SER A 12 -10.21 -5.91 12.60
N GLY A 13 -11.20 -5.67 13.48
CA GLY A 13 -11.32 -6.31 14.80
C GLY A 13 -11.15 -5.34 15.98
N PRO A 14 -11.10 -5.84 17.22
CA PRO A 14 -11.05 -5.02 18.43
C PRO A 14 -9.91 -3.98 18.43
N LEU A 15 -10.18 -2.80 18.99
CA LEU A 15 -9.19 -1.73 19.12
C LEU A 15 -8.34 -1.96 20.36
N LEU A 16 -7.12 -2.50 20.18
CA LEU A 16 -6.13 -2.56 21.26
C LEU A 16 -5.29 -1.28 21.27
N PRO A 17 -4.75 -0.84 22.42
CA PRO A 17 -3.93 0.37 22.48
C PRO A 17 -2.63 0.25 21.69
N ASN A 18 -2.21 1.34 21.03
CA ASN A 18 -0.97 1.42 20.23
C ASN A 18 -0.91 0.44 19.04
N GLN A 19 -2.05 0.04 18.48
CA GLN A 19 -2.12 -0.75 17.26
C GLN A 19 -2.30 0.14 16.04
N ASP A 20 -1.50 -0.13 15.02
CA ASP A 20 -1.81 0.37 13.68
C ASP A 20 -3.09 -0.28 13.18
N ARG A 21 -3.89 0.50 12.45
CA ARG A 21 -5.16 0.08 11.87
C ARG A 21 -5.21 0.29 10.38
N VAL A 22 -4.52 1.31 9.87
CA VAL A 22 -4.40 1.57 8.44
C VAL A 22 -2.95 1.97 8.16
N HIS A 23 -2.34 1.42 7.12
CA HIS A 23 -1.26 2.15 6.45
C HIS A 23 -1.55 2.20 4.96
N ASP A 24 -1.26 3.36 4.40
CA ASP A 24 -1.41 3.65 2.99
C ASP A 24 -0.05 4.04 2.44
N VAL A 25 0.36 3.41 1.34
CA VAL A 25 1.60 3.73 0.63
C VAL A 25 1.25 4.10 -0.79
N ARG A 26 1.37 5.39 -1.10
CA ARG A 26 1.17 5.93 -2.43
C ARG A 26 2.51 6.24 -3.06
N ILE A 27 2.76 5.71 -4.25
CA ILE A 27 3.99 5.92 -5.01
C ILE A 27 3.60 6.54 -6.35
N THR A 28 4.16 7.70 -6.65
CA THR A 28 3.95 8.40 -7.92
C THR A 28 5.14 8.18 -8.85
N ARG A 29 4.90 8.19 -10.15
CA ARG A 29 5.98 8.12 -11.16
C ARG A 29 6.95 9.30 -11.06
N GLY A 30 6.53 10.41 -10.47
CA GLY A 30 7.34 11.60 -10.29
C GLY A 30 8.34 11.55 -9.13
N GLY A 31 8.43 10.43 -8.41
CA GLY A 31 9.39 10.27 -7.30
C GLY A 31 8.82 10.54 -5.91
N LEU A 32 7.58 11.00 -5.79
CA LEU A 32 6.94 11.20 -4.48
C LEU A 32 6.36 9.88 -3.96
N ILE A 33 6.73 9.52 -2.72
CA ILE A 33 6.10 8.48 -1.91
C ILE A 33 5.40 9.15 -0.72
N VAL A 34 4.13 8.84 -0.52
CA VAL A 34 3.37 9.25 0.68
C VAL A 34 3.03 8.01 1.48
N HIS A 35 3.47 7.97 2.73
CA HIS A 35 3.16 6.91 3.69
C HIS A 35 2.29 7.48 4.81
N GLU A 36 1.08 6.96 4.93
CA GLU A 36 0.12 7.37 5.94
C GLU A 36 -0.13 6.22 6.90
N VAL A 37 -0.20 6.51 8.20
CA VAL A 37 -0.43 5.51 9.24
C VAL A 37 -1.49 6.01 10.21
N LEU A 38 -2.56 5.24 10.36
CA LEU A 38 -3.58 5.45 11.38
C LEU A 38 -3.40 4.39 12.48
N SER A 39 -3.25 4.84 13.72
CA SER A 39 -3.04 3.97 14.88
C SER A 39 -3.94 4.35 16.06
N THR A 40 -4.28 3.41 16.92
CA THR A 40 -4.95 3.68 18.19
C THR A 40 -3.98 4.32 19.18
N LYS A 41 -4.45 5.27 19.98
CA LYS A 41 -3.65 5.86 21.06
C LYS A 41 -3.50 4.86 22.24
N GLY A 42 -2.41 5.00 23.00
CA GLY A 42 -2.11 4.17 24.18
C GLY A 42 -3.07 4.39 25.34
N GLY A 43 -2.99 3.55 26.39
CA GLY A 43 -3.99 3.42 27.47
C GLY A 43 -4.42 4.68 28.24
N ASN A 44 -3.73 5.81 28.07
CA ASN A 44 -4.06 7.08 28.71
C ASN A 44 -4.67 8.12 27.73
N GLY A 45 -4.80 7.78 26.45
CA GLY A 45 -5.39 8.65 25.43
C GLY A 45 -6.43 7.87 24.64
N GLN A 46 -7.69 8.30 24.71
CA GLN A 46 -8.73 7.77 23.82
C GLN A 46 -8.57 8.34 22.40
N GLY A 47 -8.89 7.55 21.39
CA GLY A 47 -8.96 7.96 19.99
C GLY A 47 -7.80 7.51 19.10
N MET A 48 -7.74 8.08 17.89
CA MET A 48 -6.78 7.70 16.84
C MET A 48 -5.65 8.72 16.71
N ARG A 49 -4.48 8.24 16.28
CA ARG A 49 -3.32 9.03 15.86
C ARG A 49 -3.10 8.80 14.38
N TYR A 50 -3.00 9.89 13.63
CA TYR A 50 -2.67 9.89 12.21
C TYR A 50 -1.27 10.46 12.02
N ILE A 51 -0.46 9.77 11.21
CA ILE A 51 0.88 10.19 10.80
C ILE A 51 0.90 10.16 9.28
N ARG A 52 1.48 11.19 8.67
CA ARG A 52 1.74 11.27 7.25
C ARG A 52 3.19 11.66 7.05
N ASP A 53 3.93 10.81 6.36
CA ASP A 53 5.31 11.05 5.96
C ASP A 53 5.41 11.07 4.44
N GLU A 54 6.20 12.02 3.93
CA GLU A 54 6.46 12.17 2.50
C GLU A 54 7.95 11.94 2.26
N TYR A 55 8.26 11.19 1.21
CA TYR A 55 9.62 10.83 0.80
C TYR A 55 9.78 11.17 -0.67
N GLU A 56 10.85 11.89 -1.00
CA GLU A 56 11.26 12.15 -2.37
C GLU A 56 12.35 11.15 -2.74
N ILE A 57 12.13 10.39 -3.80
CA ILE A 57 13.09 9.47 -4.40
C ILE A 57 13.38 9.90 -5.84
N ASP A 58 14.40 9.29 -6.44
CA ASP A 58 14.71 9.53 -7.85
C ASP A 58 13.49 9.17 -8.72
N PRO A 59 12.96 10.11 -9.56
CA PRO A 59 11.87 9.82 -10.47
C PRO A 59 12.14 8.63 -11.40
N ASP A 60 13.38 8.41 -11.81
CA ASP A 60 13.75 7.27 -12.66
C ASP A 60 13.66 5.95 -11.89
N GLN A 61 14.02 5.96 -10.59
CA GLN A 61 13.84 4.81 -9.70
C GLN A 61 12.34 4.50 -9.50
N ALA A 62 11.52 5.52 -9.26
CA ALA A 62 10.07 5.36 -9.13
C ALA A 62 9.44 4.84 -10.43
N ALA A 63 9.83 5.41 -11.58
CA ALA A 63 9.37 4.97 -12.89
C ALA A 63 9.75 3.52 -13.19
N ALA A 64 10.99 3.12 -12.89
CA ALA A 64 11.46 1.75 -13.05
C ALA A 64 10.62 0.78 -12.22
N PHE A 65 10.38 1.10 -10.94
CA PHE A 65 9.52 0.28 -10.08
C PHE A 65 8.10 0.14 -10.65
N LEU A 66 7.47 1.23 -11.08
CA LEU A 66 6.13 1.17 -11.66
C LEU A 66 6.10 0.36 -12.96
N ASP A 67 7.18 0.39 -13.74
CA ASP A 67 7.29 -0.39 -14.96
C ASP A 67 7.47 -1.88 -14.64
N THR A 68 8.24 -2.27 -13.61
CA THR A 68 8.37 -3.68 -13.19
C THR A 68 7.06 -4.28 -12.72
N LEU A 69 6.20 -3.51 -12.05
CA LEU A 69 4.84 -3.95 -11.71
C LEU A 69 4.06 -4.42 -12.94
N ARG A 70 4.22 -3.71 -14.05
CA ARG A 70 3.55 -4.06 -15.30
C ARG A 70 4.24 -5.20 -16.04
N THR A 71 5.56 -5.17 -16.14
CA THR A 71 6.30 -6.09 -17.02
C THR A 71 6.65 -7.42 -16.37
N GLU A 72 6.88 -7.45 -15.06
CA GLU A 72 7.30 -8.65 -14.33
C GLU A 72 6.17 -9.23 -13.50
N PHE A 73 5.41 -8.37 -12.82
CA PHE A 73 4.33 -8.80 -11.92
C PHE A 73 2.95 -8.85 -12.58
N HIS A 74 2.84 -8.37 -13.82
CA HIS A 74 1.63 -8.38 -14.62
C HIS A 74 0.40 -7.87 -13.85
N ILE A 75 0.55 -6.76 -13.11
CA ILE A 75 -0.56 -6.20 -12.30
C ILE A 75 -1.78 -5.82 -13.15
N ASP A 76 -1.59 -5.59 -14.45
CA ASP A 76 -2.65 -5.37 -15.43
C ASP A 76 -3.50 -6.64 -15.69
N GLU A 77 -3.08 -7.80 -15.21
CA GLU A 77 -3.82 -9.06 -15.37
C GLU A 77 -4.50 -9.48 -14.06
N TRP A 78 -4.26 -8.74 -12.97
CA TRP A 78 -4.88 -9.03 -11.68
C TRP A 78 -6.41 -8.93 -11.77
N PRO A 79 -7.13 -9.88 -11.16
CA PRO A 79 -8.57 -9.76 -10.99
C PRO A 79 -8.89 -8.56 -10.09
N GLY A 80 -10.11 -8.03 -10.19
CA GLY A 80 -10.56 -6.96 -9.31
C GLY A 80 -10.73 -7.38 -7.84
N ASP A 81 -10.80 -8.68 -7.58
CA ASP A 81 -10.99 -9.26 -6.25
C ASP A 81 -10.26 -10.60 -6.16
N PHE A 82 -9.35 -10.72 -5.20
CA PHE A 82 -8.63 -11.95 -4.88
C PHE A 82 -9.38 -12.85 -3.87
N GLY A 83 -10.54 -12.43 -3.33
CA GLY A 83 -11.27 -13.14 -2.27
C GLY A 83 -10.60 -13.00 -0.89
N SER A 84 -11.14 -13.41 0.27
CA SER A 84 -12.43 -13.98 0.72
C SER A 84 -12.90 -13.18 1.95
N PRO A 85 -14.20 -12.94 2.18
CA PRO A 85 -14.67 -12.10 3.30
C PRO A 85 -14.15 -12.61 4.65
N VAL A 86 -13.30 -11.81 5.29
CA VAL A 86 -12.88 -12.03 6.67
C VAL A 86 -13.68 -11.12 7.59
N LEU A 87 -14.29 -11.70 8.63
CA LEU A 87 -14.98 -10.97 9.69
C LEU A 87 -13.99 -10.15 10.55
N GLU A 88 -12.77 -10.66 10.69
CA GLU A 88 -11.65 -10.04 11.40
C GLU A 88 -10.34 -10.36 10.67
N GLY A 89 -9.42 -9.41 10.62
CA GLY A 89 -8.11 -9.57 9.97
C GLY A 89 -7.75 -8.45 9.01
N ARG A 90 -6.73 -8.70 8.20
CA ARG A 90 -6.19 -7.74 7.23
C ARG A 90 -6.89 -7.81 5.89
N THR A 91 -7.14 -6.64 5.34
CA THR A 91 -7.61 -6.43 3.98
C THR A 91 -6.72 -5.42 3.30
N TYR A 92 -6.49 -5.59 2.00
CA TYR A 92 -5.81 -4.61 1.19
C TYR A 92 -6.63 -4.21 -0.03
N GLU A 93 -6.45 -2.96 -0.46
CA GLU A 93 -6.85 -2.47 -1.77
C GLU A 93 -5.63 -1.90 -2.47
N VAL A 94 -5.48 -2.21 -3.75
CA VAL A 94 -4.45 -1.66 -4.62
C VAL A 94 -5.14 -0.85 -5.70
N THR A 95 -4.90 0.45 -5.70
CA THR A 95 -5.40 1.39 -6.72
C THR A 95 -4.26 1.76 -7.66
N ILE A 96 -4.42 1.51 -8.96
CA ILE A 96 -3.44 1.81 -10.01
C ILE A 96 -4.03 2.89 -10.92
N ARG A 97 -3.32 3.99 -11.11
CA ARG A 97 -3.68 5.06 -12.05
C ARG A 97 -2.77 5.03 -13.27
N HIS A 98 -3.36 5.16 -14.44
CA HIS A 98 -2.66 5.20 -15.72
C HIS A 98 -2.64 6.62 -16.31
N GLY A 99 -1.67 6.88 -17.20
CA GLY A 99 -1.50 8.18 -17.85
C GLY A 99 -2.63 8.55 -18.83
N ASP A 100 -3.47 7.60 -19.23
CA ASP A 100 -4.69 7.83 -20.02
C ASP A 100 -5.90 8.20 -19.14
N GLY A 101 -5.72 8.27 -17.82
CA GLY A 101 -6.77 8.56 -16.85
C GLY A 101 -7.50 7.31 -16.33
N THR A 102 -7.21 6.12 -16.85
CA THR A 102 -7.81 4.86 -16.39
C THR A 102 -7.38 4.57 -14.95
N ILE A 103 -8.32 4.10 -14.14
CA ILE A 103 -8.07 3.64 -12.77
C ILE A 103 -8.48 2.18 -12.68
N ARG A 104 -7.59 1.36 -12.13
CA ARG A 104 -7.86 -0.05 -11.80
C ARG A 104 -7.74 -0.24 -10.31
N ARG A 105 -8.58 -1.15 -9.79
CA ARG A 105 -8.56 -1.54 -8.39
C ARG A 105 -8.53 -3.04 -8.29
N SER A 106 -7.73 -3.53 -7.36
CA SER A 106 -7.75 -4.92 -6.95
C SER A 106 -7.79 -4.96 -5.44
N ARG A 107 -8.66 -5.79 -4.88
CA ARG A 107 -8.78 -5.97 -3.42
C ARG A 107 -8.49 -7.42 -3.06
N GLY A 108 -8.02 -7.63 -1.84
CA GLY A 108 -7.83 -8.96 -1.29
C GLY A 108 -7.81 -8.94 0.23
N THR A 109 -7.68 -10.12 0.81
CA THR A 109 -7.62 -10.29 2.27
C THR A 109 -6.27 -10.87 2.68
N VAL A 110 -6.24 -11.87 3.57
CA VAL A 110 -4.99 -12.37 4.18
C VAL A 110 -3.97 -12.86 3.13
N ASP A 111 -4.44 -13.31 1.98
CA ASP A 111 -3.59 -13.88 0.94
C ASP A 111 -3.02 -12.79 0.01
N LEU A 112 -1.68 -12.82 -0.14
CA LEU A 112 -0.95 -11.93 -1.03
C LEU A 112 -1.37 -12.15 -2.49
N PRO A 113 -1.41 -11.09 -3.32
CA PRO A 113 -1.56 -11.27 -4.75
C PRO A 113 -0.30 -11.93 -5.34
N PRO A 114 -0.35 -12.46 -6.58
CA PRO A 114 0.82 -13.00 -7.26
C PRO A 114 2.00 -12.01 -7.23
N GLY A 115 3.15 -12.47 -6.73
CA GLY A 115 4.35 -11.61 -6.57
C GLY A 115 4.29 -10.61 -5.41
N GLY A 116 3.24 -10.61 -4.59
CA GLY A 116 3.02 -9.64 -3.52
C GLY A 116 4.18 -9.52 -2.53
N GLU A 117 4.86 -10.63 -2.19
CA GLU A 117 6.05 -10.59 -1.34
C GLU A 117 7.19 -9.79 -1.98
N ALA A 118 7.47 -10.04 -3.26
CA ALA A 118 8.55 -9.36 -3.98
C ALA A 118 8.22 -7.87 -4.17
N ILE A 119 6.95 -7.54 -4.42
CA ILE A 119 6.47 -6.15 -4.47
C ILE A 119 6.65 -5.48 -3.11
N ARG A 120 6.27 -6.16 -2.02
CA ARG A 120 6.44 -5.67 -0.63
C ARG A 120 7.90 -5.37 -0.32
N GLN A 121 8.81 -6.28 -0.64
CA GLN A 121 10.25 -6.04 -0.44
C GLN A 121 10.76 -4.89 -1.31
N SER A 122 10.32 -4.81 -2.57
CA SER A 122 10.71 -3.73 -3.48
C SER A 122 10.26 -2.37 -2.95
N VAL A 123 9.01 -2.25 -2.48
CA VAL A 123 8.50 -1.02 -1.88
C VAL A 123 9.33 -0.60 -0.68
N ARG A 124 9.66 -1.53 0.23
CA ARG A 124 10.48 -1.24 1.42
C ARG A 124 11.89 -0.76 1.08
N GLN A 125 12.40 -1.09 -0.10
CA GLN A 125 13.71 -0.67 -0.59
C GLN A 125 13.69 0.68 -1.32
N LEU A 126 12.52 1.21 -1.67
CA LEU A 126 12.41 2.48 -2.39
C LEU A 126 12.86 3.67 -1.54
N ALA A 127 12.56 3.65 -0.24
CA ALA A 127 12.89 4.74 0.67
C ALA A 127 13.28 4.22 2.05
N ALA A 128 14.02 5.03 2.81
CA ALA A 128 14.28 4.79 4.23
C ALA A 128 13.06 5.20 5.06
N PHE A 129 12.00 4.39 5.03
CA PHE A 129 10.76 4.70 5.74
C PHE A 129 11.01 4.84 7.25
N LYS A 130 10.41 5.87 7.87
CA LYS A 130 10.44 6.05 9.33
C LYS A 130 9.75 4.90 10.07
N LYS A 131 8.79 4.27 9.41
CA LYS A 131 8.08 3.09 9.85
C LYS A 131 7.92 2.15 8.69
N GLU A 132 8.18 0.86 8.92
CA GLU A 132 8.10 -0.14 7.87
C GLU A 132 6.67 -0.24 7.32
N PRO A 133 6.48 -0.06 6.00
CA PRO A 133 5.15 -0.18 5.40
C PRO A 133 4.68 -1.63 5.41
N TRP A 134 3.47 -1.83 5.90
CA TRP A 134 2.79 -3.12 5.94
C TRP A 134 1.85 -3.32 4.72
N ILE A 135 2.38 -3.19 3.51
CA ILE A 135 1.55 -3.44 2.31
C ILE A 135 1.27 -4.94 2.15
N PHE A 136 0.01 -5.25 1.81
CA PHE A 136 -0.59 -6.58 1.74
C PHE A 136 -0.74 -7.31 3.08
#